data_AF-A0A822EFY6-F1
#
_entry.id   AF-A0A822EFY6-F1
#
_cell.length_a   1.000
_cell.length_b   1.000
_cell.length_c   1.000
_cell.angle_alpha   90.00
_cell.angle_beta   90.00
_cell.angle_gamma   90.00
#
_symmetry.space_group_name_H-M   'P 1'
#
loop_
_entity.id
_entity.type
_entity.pdbx_description
1 polymer ?
#
loop_
_entity_poly.entity_id
_entity_poly.type
_entity_poly.pdbx_seq_one_letter_code
_entity_poly.pdbx_strand_id
1 'polypeptide(L)'
;LSERKSSHDDIVFAPFLGQRFIKDNDIALVLIYDIKGSIAGVQLALPVSMAKTKYYKFDTQKMYNRATVAGIDSYVLTAYFVDPQTICTSGRDEARLKLEGSGSGLWLQNGPDPIRDSVQSPLYENTVNTTKWVLGSCFPSM
;
A
#
# COMPACT_ATOMS: atom_id res chain seq x y z
N LEU A 1 3.59 -34.83 -29.91
CA LEU A 1 2.57 -33.86 -29.44
C LEU A 1 2.84 -33.56 -27.97
N SER A 2 4.01 -32.96 -27.69
CA SER A 2 4.16 -31.56 -27.24
C SER A 2 3.72 -31.35 -25.79
N GLU A 3 4.63 -31.67 -24.89
CA GLU A 3 4.72 -31.08 -23.56
C GLU A 3 4.94 -29.57 -23.72
N ARG A 4 3.98 -28.76 -23.26
CA ARG A 4 4.21 -27.32 -23.08
C ARG A 4 4.80 -27.11 -21.70
N LYS A 5 6.11 -26.87 -21.64
CA LYS A 5 6.81 -26.35 -20.46
C LYS A 5 6.11 -25.06 -20.00
N SER A 6 5.54 -25.09 -18.81
CA SER A 6 5.14 -23.89 -18.08
C SER A 6 6.40 -23.30 -17.45
N SER A 7 7.05 -22.37 -18.16
CA SER A 7 8.14 -21.56 -17.62
C SER A 7 7.67 -20.12 -17.53
N HIS A 8 7.04 -19.74 -16.42
CA HIS A 8 6.95 -18.36 -15.90
C HIS A 8 6.96 -18.51 -14.38
N ASP A 9 8.16 -18.45 -13.85
CA ASP A 9 8.53 -18.61 -12.44
C ASP A 9 7.73 -17.68 -11.50
N ASP A 10 7.19 -18.24 -10.42
CA ASP A 10 6.90 -17.65 -9.11
C ASP A 10 6.71 -16.12 -9.01
N ILE A 11 5.69 -15.56 -9.67
CA ILE A 11 5.19 -14.22 -9.28
C ILE A 11 4.33 -14.41 -8.02
N VAL A 12 5.00 -14.41 -6.86
CA VAL A 12 4.31 -14.28 -5.57
C VAL A 12 3.66 -12.90 -5.56
N PHE A 13 2.35 -12.84 -5.79
CA PHE A 13 1.57 -11.61 -5.59
C PHE A 13 1.78 -11.17 -4.14
N ALA A 14 2.23 -9.93 -3.92
CA ALA A 14 2.43 -9.43 -2.58
C ALA A 14 1.06 -9.36 -1.88
N PRO A 15 0.87 -10.05 -0.74
CA PRO A 15 -0.34 -9.88 0.04
C PRO A 15 -0.41 -8.44 0.56
N PHE A 16 -1.56 -7.83 0.43
CA PHE A 16 -1.93 -6.60 1.14
C PHE A 16 -3.06 -6.97 2.11
N LEU A 17 -3.32 -6.12 3.11
CA LEU A 17 -4.39 -6.36 4.08
C LEU A 17 -5.58 -5.43 3.84
N GLY A 18 -6.77 -5.97 4.01
CA GLY A 18 -8.05 -5.25 3.89
C GLY A 18 -8.80 -5.50 2.60
N GLN A 19 -9.96 -4.87 2.49
CA GLN A 19 -10.85 -4.95 1.34
C GLN A 19 -10.62 -3.75 0.41
N ARG A 20 -10.39 -4.01 -0.89
CA ARG A 20 -10.16 -2.96 -1.89
C ARG A 20 -11.48 -2.48 -2.50
N PHE A 21 -11.61 -1.17 -2.63
CA PHE A 21 -12.72 -0.51 -3.30
C PHE A 21 -12.17 0.48 -4.32
N ILE A 22 -12.74 0.43 -5.54
CA ILE A 22 -12.24 1.14 -6.72
C ILE A 22 -13.40 1.96 -7.26
N LYS A 23 -13.20 3.27 -7.42
CA LYS A 23 -14.22 4.18 -7.93
C LYS A 23 -14.21 4.13 -9.46
N ASP A 24 -15.35 3.88 -10.09
CA ASP A 24 -15.54 3.90 -11.55
C ASP A 24 -14.51 3.07 -12.34
N ASN A 25 -14.01 1.98 -11.75
CA ASN A 25 -12.94 1.15 -12.30
C ASN A 25 -11.62 1.90 -12.58
N ASP A 26 -11.42 3.06 -11.95
CA ASP A 26 -10.17 3.82 -11.97
C ASP A 26 -9.23 3.32 -10.87
N ILE A 27 -8.20 2.60 -11.29
CA ILE A 27 -7.21 1.98 -10.39
C ILE A 27 -6.16 2.96 -9.87
N ALA A 28 -6.15 4.23 -10.32
CA ALA A 28 -5.18 5.22 -9.88
C ALA A 28 -5.27 5.44 -8.35
N LEU A 29 -6.47 5.33 -7.78
CA LEU A 29 -6.71 5.36 -6.35
C LEU A 29 -7.62 4.20 -5.93
N VAL A 30 -7.09 3.36 -5.04
CA VAL A 30 -7.81 2.25 -4.44
C VAL A 30 -7.95 2.50 -2.95
N LEU A 31 -9.16 2.49 -2.43
CA LEU A 31 -9.40 2.56 -0.99
C LEU A 31 -9.27 1.17 -0.37
N ILE A 32 -8.68 1.11 0.82
CA ILE A 32 -8.58 -0.11 1.62
C ILE A 32 -9.43 0.06 2.87
N TYR A 33 -10.29 -0.92 3.14
CA TYR A 33 -11.13 -0.99 4.32
C TYR A 33 -10.72 -2.13 5.24
N ASP A 34 -10.86 -1.92 6.56
CA ASP A 34 -10.73 -2.99 7.54
C ASP A 34 -11.93 -3.95 7.52
N ILE A 35 -11.83 -5.03 8.29
CA ILE A 35 -12.86 -6.07 8.40
C ILE A 35 -14.21 -5.56 8.95
N LYS A 36 -14.24 -4.35 9.54
CA LYS A 36 -15.45 -3.69 10.04
C LYS A 36 -15.98 -2.61 9.08
N GLY A 37 -15.40 -2.47 7.90
CA GLY A 37 -15.87 -1.54 6.88
C GLY A 37 -15.43 -0.10 7.09
N SER A 38 -14.34 0.15 7.84
CA SER A 38 -13.78 1.49 8.02
C SER A 38 -12.51 1.69 7.19
N ILE A 39 -12.26 2.91 6.69
CA ILE A 39 -11.11 3.21 5.80
C ILE A 39 -9.79 2.96 6.52
N ALA A 40 -9.11 1.88 6.19
CA ALA A 40 -7.85 1.45 6.81
C ALA A 40 -6.61 1.90 6.04
N GLY A 41 -6.76 2.34 4.78
CA GLY A 41 -5.63 2.77 3.98
C GLY A 41 -6.00 3.11 2.54
N VAL A 42 -4.97 3.31 1.74
CA VAL A 42 -5.05 3.58 0.31
C VAL A 42 -3.95 2.84 -0.45
N GLN A 43 -4.22 2.60 -1.72
CA GLN A 43 -3.29 2.04 -2.69
C GLN A 43 -3.28 2.92 -3.94
N LEU A 44 -2.09 3.19 -4.44
CA LEU A 44 -1.91 3.72 -5.78
C LEU A 44 -1.48 2.56 -6.67
N ALA A 45 -2.20 2.30 -7.76
CA ALA A 45 -1.84 1.27 -8.72
C ALA A 45 -1.34 1.88 -10.02
N LEU A 46 -0.16 1.47 -10.44
CA LEU A 46 0.44 1.80 -11.73
C LEU A 46 0.49 0.52 -12.58
N PRO A 47 -0.32 0.41 -13.65
CA PRO A 47 -0.23 -0.70 -14.58
C PRO A 47 1.17 -0.92 -15.09
N VAL A 48 1.63 -2.18 -15.06
CA VAL A 48 2.97 -2.56 -15.51
C VAL A 48 3.17 -2.17 -16.98
N SER A 49 2.12 -2.25 -17.79
CA SER A 49 2.13 -1.83 -19.20
C SER A 49 2.41 -0.33 -19.42
N MET A 50 2.12 0.51 -18.42
CA MET A 50 2.39 1.95 -18.46
C MET A 50 3.67 2.34 -17.71
N ALA A 51 4.19 1.45 -16.87
CA ALA A 51 5.41 1.69 -16.12
C ALA A 51 6.61 1.77 -17.08
N LYS A 52 7.24 2.96 -17.18
CA LYS A 52 8.44 3.15 -17.99
C LYS A 52 9.68 2.61 -17.28
N THR A 53 9.79 1.28 -17.19
CA THR A 53 10.83 0.57 -16.43
C THR A 53 12.27 0.86 -16.89
N LYS A 54 12.45 1.36 -18.12
CA LYS A 54 13.73 1.88 -18.62
C LYS A 54 14.29 3.02 -17.75
N TYR A 55 13.42 3.87 -17.18
CA TYR A 55 13.83 5.05 -16.41
C TYR A 55 13.77 4.82 -14.90
N TYR A 56 12.86 3.97 -14.44
CA TYR A 56 12.69 3.67 -13.02
C TYR A 56 12.44 2.17 -12.83
N LYS A 57 13.30 1.52 -12.05
CA LYS A 57 13.23 0.07 -11.81
C LYS A 57 12.28 -0.23 -10.65
N PHE A 58 10.98 -0.26 -10.91
CA PHE A 58 9.97 -0.53 -9.87
C PHE A 58 10.22 -1.85 -9.15
N ASP A 59 10.63 -2.92 -9.87
CA ASP A 59 10.86 -4.25 -9.29
C ASP A 59 11.98 -4.30 -8.25
N THR A 60 12.89 -3.31 -8.24
CA THR A 60 14.00 -3.26 -7.26
C THR A 60 13.64 -2.44 -6.03
N GLN A 61 12.48 -1.80 -6.01
CA GLN A 61 12.06 -0.88 -4.94
C GLN A 61 11.03 -1.57 -4.07
N LYS A 62 11.41 -1.87 -2.82
CA LYS A 62 10.57 -2.60 -1.87
C LYS A 62 9.20 -1.93 -1.57
N MET A 63 9.10 -0.61 -1.75
CA MET A 63 7.85 0.14 -1.60
C MET A 63 6.83 -0.17 -2.69
N TYR A 64 7.28 -0.58 -3.88
CA TYR A 64 6.42 -0.95 -4.99
C TYR A 64 6.26 -2.47 -5.03
N ASN A 65 5.07 -2.92 -4.68
CA ASN A 65 4.74 -4.34 -4.68
C ASN A 65 4.00 -4.71 -5.96
N ARG A 66 4.15 -5.93 -6.47
CA ARG A 66 3.39 -6.38 -7.64
C ARG A 66 2.07 -7.01 -7.21
N ALA A 67 0.97 -6.52 -7.76
CA ALA A 67 -0.38 -6.99 -7.44
C ALA A 67 -1.33 -6.85 -8.63
N THR A 68 -2.35 -7.71 -8.66
CA THR A 68 -3.47 -7.55 -9.61
C THR A 68 -4.53 -6.66 -8.98
N VAL A 69 -4.90 -5.56 -9.66
CA VAL A 69 -5.94 -4.60 -9.26
C VAL A 69 -6.98 -4.53 -10.37
N ALA A 70 -8.24 -4.86 -10.08
CA ALA A 70 -9.31 -4.95 -11.09
C ALA A 70 -8.94 -5.78 -12.34
N GLY A 71 -8.18 -6.87 -12.16
CA GLY A 71 -7.70 -7.71 -13.27
C GLY A 71 -6.47 -7.20 -14.02
N ILE A 72 -5.89 -6.06 -13.60
CA ILE A 72 -4.71 -5.44 -14.21
C ILE A 72 -3.47 -5.68 -13.35
N ASP A 73 -2.43 -6.28 -13.94
CA ASP A 73 -1.12 -6.42 -13.31
C ASP A 73 -0.46 -5.04 -13.12
N SER A 74 -0.20 -4.69 -11.86
CA SER A 74 0.18 -3.35 -11.46
C SER A 74 1.30 -3.37 -10.41
N TYR A 75 2.13 -2.34 -10.45
CA TYR A 75 2.92 -1.93 -9.29
C TYR A 75 2.01 -1.15 -8.34
N VAL A 76 1.97 -1.54 -7.08
CA VAL A 76 1.16 -0.87 -6.05
C VAL A 76 2.04 -0.27 -4.96
N LEU A 77 1.77 0.99 -4.63
CA LEU A 77 2.26 1.64 -3.43
C LEU A 77 1.13 1.64 -2.41
N THR A 78 1.37 1.06 -1.24
CA THR A 78 0.31 0.88 -0.22
C THR A 78 0.64 1.68 1.04
N ALA A 79 -0.34 2.44 1.50
CA ALA A 79 -0.29 3.17 2.75
C ALA A 79 -1.47 2.76 3.64
N TYR A 80 -1.20 2.35 4.86
CA TYR A 80 -2.20 2.06 5.87
C TYR A 80 -2.28 3.20 6.88
N PHE A 81 -3.50 3.62 7.23
CA PHE A 81 -3.78 4.64 8.24
C PHE A 81 -3.92 4.05 9.65
N VAL A 82 -3.88 2.72 9.76
CA VAL A 82 -3.97 1.96 11.01
C VAL A 82 -2.94 0.84 10.99
N ASP A 83 -2.64 0.29 12.16
CA ASP A 83 -1.74 -0.85 12.29
C ASP A 83 -2.21 -2.01 11.39
N PRO A 84 -1.39 -2.46 10.41
CA PRO A 84 -1.73 -3.54 9.50
C PRO A 84 -2.21 -4.82 10.20
N GLN A 85 -1.69 -5.13 11.40
CA GLN A 85 -2.08 -6.33 12.16
C GLN A 85 -3.57 -6.37 12.50
N THR A 86 -4.20 -5.20 12.62
CA THR A 86 -5.60 -5.08 13.04
C THR A 86 -6.59 -5.14 11.88
N ILE A 87 -6.14 -4.86 10.64
CA ILE A 87 -7.01 -4.60 9.49
C ILE A 87 -7.92 -5.79 9.16
N CYS A 88 -7.35 -7.00 9.12
CA CYS A 88 -8.08 -8.23 8.77
C CYS A 88 -8.48 -9.07 10.00
N THR A 89 -8.23 -8.59 11.23
CA THR A 89 -8.45 -9.37 12.45
C THR A 89 -9.55 -8.75 13.31
N SER A 90 -9.26 -7.65 14.01
CA SER A 90 -10.19 -6.98 14.91
C SER A 90 -10.92 -5.80 14.29
N GLY A 91 -10.29 -5.12 13.31
CA GLY A 91 -10.74 -3.86 12.73
C GLY A 91 -10.91 -2.76 13.78
N ARG A 92 -11.46 -1.61 13.37
CA ARG A 92 -11.85 -0.54 14.31
C ARG A 92 -13.34 -0.55 14.57
N ASP A 93 -13.71 -0.35 15.83
CA ASP A 93 -15.09 -0.10 16.22
C ASP A 93 -15.43 1.40 16.21
N GLU A 94 -16.70 1.73 16.44
CA GLU A 94 -17.16 3.12 16.44
C GLU A 94 -16.48 4.00 17.48
N ALA A 95 -16.16 3.45 18.65
CA ALA A 95 -15.49 4.20 19.71
C ALA A 95 -14.09 4.61 19.28
N ARG A 96 -13.34 3.68 18.68
CA ARG A 96 -12.01 3.93 18.14
C ARG A 96 -12.03 4.88 16.94
N LEU A 97 -13.01 4.77 16.06
CA LEU A 97 -13.21 5.72 14.95
C LEU A 97 -13.49 7.15 15.44
N LYS A 98 -14.28 7.31 16.51
CA LYS A 98 -14.53 8.64 17.09
C LYS A 98 -13.27 9.25 17.72
N LEU A 99 -12.37 8.43 18.24
CA LEU A 99 -11.14 8.88 18.89
C LEU A 99 -10.01 9.15 17.89
N GLU A 100 -9.77 8.22 16.96
CA GLU A 100 -8.66 8.25 16.02
C GLU A 100 -9.04 8.89 14.67
N GLY A 101 -10.34 9.09 14.41
CA GLY A 101 -10.82 9.54 13.11
C GLY A 101 -10.44 8.55 12.00
N SER A 102 -9.85 9.07 10.93
CA SER A 102 -9.47 8.28 9.76
C SER A 102 -8.33 7.30 10.02
N GLY A 103 -7.53 7.45 11.08
CA GLY A 103 -6.41 6.56 11.36
C GLY A 103 -5.63 6.88 12.64
N SER A 104 -4.88 5.89 13.12
CA SER A 104 -4.00 6.00 14.30
C SER A 104 -2.54 6.27 13.96
N GLY A 105 -2.18 6.25 12.67
CA GLY A 105 -0.83 6.48 12.20
C GLY A 105 -0.74 6.34 10.69
N LEU A 106 0.48 6.18 10.18
CA LEU A 106 0.74 5.95 8.76
C LEU A 106 1.84 4.91 8.60
N TRP A 107 1.53 3.80 7.93
CA TRP A 107 2.46 2.72 7.61
C TRP A 107 2.55 2.58 6.09
N LEU A 108 3.76 2.66 5.55
CA LEU A 108 4.02 2.37 4.15
C LEU A 108 4.48 0.92 4.01
N GLN A 109 3.80 0.14 3.19
CA GLN A 109 4.23 -1.23 2.89
C GLN A 109 5.55 -1.18 2.11
N ASN A 110 6.56 -1.87 2.63
CA ASN A 110 7.93 -1.86 2.16
C ASN A 110 8.47 -3.29 1.97
N GLY A 111 7.61 -4.15 1.41
CA GLY A 111 7.88 -5.54 1.11
C GLY A 111 6.58 -6.34 0.99
N PRO A 112 6.70 -7.65 0.75
CA PRO A 112 5.54 -8.50 0.51
C PRO A 112 4.66 -8.70 1.75
N ASP A 113 5.20 -8.64 2.98
CA ASP A 113 4.41 -8.84 4.20
C ASP A 113 4.05 -7.48 4.85
N PRO A 114 2.78 -7.04 4.84
CA PRO A 114 2.40 -5.74 5.41
C PRO A 114 2.64 -5.61 6.91
N ILE A 115 2.65 -6.73 7.65
CA ILE A 115 2.82 -6.75 9.10
C ILE A 115 4.29 -6.62 9.46
N ARG A 116 5.17 -7.32 8.73
CA ARG A 116 6.61 -7.38 9.02
C ARG A 116 7.41 -6.34 8.24
N ASP A 117 6.99 -6.07 7.01
CA ASP A 117 7.68 -5.23 6.04
C ASP A 117 6.91 -3.92 5.86
N SER A 118 6.78 -3.13 6.92
CA SER A 118 6.23 -1.78 6.84
C SER A 118 7.16 -0.75 7.48
N VAL A 119 7.12 0.47 6.95
CA VAL A 119 7.82 1.62 7.51
C VAL A 119 6.78 2.57 8.06
N GLN A 120 6.79 2.76 9.37
CA GLN A 120 5.91 3.72 10.02
C GLN A 120 6.47 5.15 9.83
N SER A 121 5.59 6.08 9.50
CA SER A 121 5.89 7.51 9.55
C SER A 121 5.87 7.99 10.99
N PRO A 122 6.78 8.90 11.40
CA PRO A 122 6.62 9.62 12.66
C PRO A 122 5.27 10.33 12.69
N LEU A 123 4.57 10.23 13.82
CA LEU A 123 3.27 10.88 14.01
C LEU A 123 3.42 12.40 14.21
N TYR A 124 4.54 12.82 14.79
CA TYR A 124 4.84 14.21 15.10
C TYR A 124 6.14 14.63 14.42
N GLU A 125 6.12 15.80 13.78
CA GLU A 125 7.27 16.35 13.05
C GLU A 125 8.53 16.47 13.93
N ASN A 126 8.37 16.84 15.20
CA ASN A 126 9.47 16.97 16.14
C ASN A 126 10.18 15.63 16.47
N THR A 127 9.62 14.50 16.06
CA THR A 127 10.24 13.17 16.20
C THR A 127 10.95 12.70 14.92
N VAL A 128 10.92 13.47 13.83
CA VAL A 128 11.58 13.11 12.55
C VAL A 128 13.09 12.87 12.75
N ASN A 129 13.76 13.67 13.58
CA ASN A 129 15.20 13.58 13.85
C ASN A 129 15.65 12.24 14.46
N THR A 130 14.71 11.43 14.98
CA THR A 130 14.99 10.08 15.50
C THR A 130 14.64 8.97 14.50
N THR A 131 14.32 9.31 13.25
CA THR A 131 13.89 8.37 12.22
C THR A 131 14.76 8.46 10.95
N LYS A 132 14.47 7.63 9.94
CA LYS A 132 15.10 7.72 8.62
C LYS A 132 14.42 8.71 7.66
N TRP A 133 13.36 9.37 8.13
CA TRP A 133 12.66 10.37 7.35
C TRP A 133 13.46 11.67 7.34
N VAL A 134 13.43 12.39 6.22
CA VAL A 134 14.11 13.67 6.05
C VAL A 134 13.06 14.76 5.84
N LEU A 135 13.34 15.95 6.37
CA LEU A 135 12.46 17.10 6.21
C LEU A 135 12.46 17.52 4.72
N GLY A 136 11.27 17.50 4.11
CA GLY A 136 11.06 18.05 2.78
C GLY A 136 10.87 19.57 2.82
N SER A 137 11.08 20.23 1.69
CA SER A 137 10.75 21.66 1.56
C SER A 137 9.24 21.87 1.46
N CYS A 138 8.73 22.93 2.10
CA CYS A 138 7.37 23.40 1.89
C CYS A 138 7.32 24.31 0.64
N PHE A 139 6.46 23.97 -0.33
CA PHE A 139 6.29 24.73 -1.57
C PHE A 139 4.92 25.41 -1.57
N PRO A 140 4.82 26.68 -1.11
CA PRO A 140 3.54 27.40 -0.97
C PRO A 140 2.85 27.73 -2.31
N SER A 141 3.56 27.55 -3.43
CA SER A 141 3.03 27.60 -4.79
C SER A 141 3.73 26.53 -5.64
N MET A 142 2.99 25.95 -6.59
CA MET A 142 3.58 25.13 -7.67
C MET A 142 4.40 25.99 -8.63
#